data_AF-A0A674DE02-F1
#
_entry.id   AF-A0A674DE02-F1
#
_cell.length_a   1.000
_cell.length_b   1.000
_cell.length_c   1.000
_cell.angle_alpha   90.00
_cell.angle_beta   90.00
_cell.angle_gamma   90.00
#
_symmetry.space_group_name_H-M   'P 1'
#
loop_
_entity.id
_entity.type
_entity.pdbx_description
1 polymer ?
#
loop_
_entity_poly.entity_id
_entity_poly.type
_entity_poly.pdbx_seq_one_letter_code
_entity_poly.pdbx_strand_id
1 'polypeptide(L)'
;IKDLLYRIRIDTEWNMKNKMKFGLIQIMRRRKQVIPLMGCMALSTAGAIFASLYFLFTKNDVILNTSRNPEPWEGVDPSKPQKLVTINQKWRPIEELEQVKSMTK
;
A
#
# COMPACT_ATOMS: atom_id res chain seq x y z
N ILE A 1 35.95 25.07 -30.44
CA ILE A 1 35.43 23.72 -30.81
C ILE A 1 34.94 22.94 -29.59
N LYS A 2 35.76 22.70 -28.55
CA LYS A 2 35.33 21.95 -27.34
C LYS A 2 34.12 22.57 -26.62
N ASP A 3 34.07 23.90 -26.51
CA ASP A 3 32.95 24.63 -25.88
C ASP A 3 31.62 24.45 -26.63
N LEU A 4 31.66 24.47 -27.96
CA LEU A 4 30.48 24.22 -28.80
C LEU A 4 29.99 22.78 -28.66
N LEU A 5 30.90 21.80 -28.63
CA LEU A 5 30.54 20.40 -28.42
C LEU A 5 29.94 20.17 -27.02
N TYR A 6 30.44 20.89 -26.00
CA TYR A 6 29.88 20.83 -24.65
C TYR A 6 28.46 21.41 -24.59
N ARG A 7 28.22 22.58 -25.21
CA ARG A 7 26.86 23.15 -25.30
C ARG A 7 25.89 22.23 -26.05
N ILE A 8 26.29 21.71 -27.21
CA ILE A 8 25.47 20.80 -28.01
C ILE A 8 25.13 19.54 -27.21
N ARG A 9 26.08 19.00 -26.45
CA ARG A 9 25.84 17.85 -25.56
C ARG A 9 24.85 18.18 -24.44
N ILE A 10 25.01 19.32 -23.77
CA ILE A 10 24.08 19.76 -22.72
C ILE A 10 22.66 19.94 -23.27
N ASP A 11 22.52 20.55 -24.45
CA ASP A 11 21.21 20.76 -25.10
C ASP A 11 20.56 19.45 -25.53
N THR A 12 21.33 18.50 -26.07
CA THR A 12 20.81 17.17 -26.42
C THR A 12 20.43 16.37 -25.18
N GLU A 13 21.21 16.41 -24.11
CA GLU A 13 20.85 15.77 -22.84
C GLU A 13 19.60 16.39 -22.21
N TRP A 14 19.49 17.72 -22.21
CA TRP A 14 18.32 18.43 -21.68
C TRP A 14 17.06 18.10 -22.49
N ASN A 15 17.17 18.09 -23.82
CA ASN A 15 16.07 17.74 -24.72
C ASN A 15 15.65 16.27 -24.56
N MET A 16 16.61 15.34 -24.48
CA MET A 16 16.35 13.92 -24.21
C MET A 16 15.66 13.72 -22.85
N LYS A 17 16.15 14.38 -21.78
CA LYS A 17 15.52 14.32 -20.46
C LYS A 17 14.09 14.86 -20.49
N ASN A 18 13.82 15.97 -21.17
CA ASN A 18 12.47 16.53 -21.26
C ASN A 18 11.53 15.68 -22.14
N LYS A 19 12.01 15.12 -23.25
CA LYS A 19 11.24 14.22 -24.10
C LYS A 19 10.83 12.94 -23.36
N MET A 20 11.70 12.42 -22.49
CA MET A 20 11.38 11.25 -21.65
C MET A 20 10.39 11.59 -20.52
N LYS A 21 10.50 12.77 -19.89
CA LYS A 21 9.61 13.18 -18.78
C LYS A 21 8.12 13.19 -19.14
N PHE A 22 7.77 13.40 -20.41
CA PHE A 22 6.38 13.47 -20.87
C PHE A 22 5.91 12.26 -21.68
N GLY A 23 6.72 11.20 -21.82
CA GLY A 23 6.40 10.08 -22.72
C GLY A 23 5.05 9.42 -22.45
N LEU A 24 4.74 9.09 -21.20
CA LEU A 24 3.46 8.46 -20.82
C LEU A 24 2.27 9.41 -20.99
N ILE A 25 2.44 10.68 -20.58
CA ILE A 25 1.39 11.71 -20.71
C ILE A 25 1.10 11.99 -22.18
N GLN A 26 2.13 11.98 -23.03
CA GLN A 26 2.01 12.15 -24.47
C GLN A 26 1.28 10.98 -25.13
N ILE A 27 1.57 9.73 -24.73
CA ILE A 27 0.86 8.53 -25.18
C ILE A 27 -0.62 8.61 -24.80
N MET A 28 -0.94 8.96 -23.55
CA MET A 28 -2.32 9.12 -23.07
C MET A 28 -3.07 10.25 -23.80
N ARG A 29 -2.39 11.36 -24.12
CA ARG A 29 -2.99 12.45 -24.91
C ARG A 29 -3.27 12.05 -26.35
N ARG A 30 -2.38 11.27 -26.98
CA ARG A 30 -2.53 10.79 -28.37
C ARG A 30 -3.51 9.63 -28.51
N ARG A 31 -3.61 8.76 -27.51
CA ARG A 31 -4.51 7.58 -27.50
C ARG A 31 -5.42 7.63 -26.28
N LYS A 32 -6.55 8.34 -26.39
CA LYS A 32 -7.49 8.55 -25.28
C LYS A 32 -8.10 7.25 -24.71
N GLN A 33 -8.17 6.20 -25.52
CA GLN A 33 -8.64 4.87 -25.10
C GLN A 33 -7.75 4.21 -24.04
N VAL A 34 -6.47 4.58 -23.93
CA VAL A 34 -5.56 3.99 -22.92
C VAL A 34 -5.73 4.60 -21.53
N ILE A 35 -6.39 5.76 -21.42
CA ILE A 35 -6.61 6.48 -20.16
C ILE A 35 -7.40 5.63 -19.16
N PRO A 36 -8.59 5.08 -19.49
CA PRO A 36 -9.33 4.24 -18.55
C PRO A 36 -8.56 2.98 -18.14
N LEU A 37 -7.85 2.35 -19.08
CA LEU A 37 -7.05 1.15 -18.81
C LEU A 37 -5.91 1.44 -17.81
N MET A 38 -5.16 2.52 -18.04
CA MET A 38 -4.11 2.99 -17.12
C MET A 38 -4.70 3.42 -15.77
N GLY A 39 -5.90 4.01 -15.76
CA GLY A 39 -6.62 4.36 -14.54
C GLY A 39 -6.95 3.13 -13.68
N CYS A 40 -7.51 2.07 -14.28
CA CYS A 40 -7.79 0.82 -13.58
C CYS A 40 -6.52 0.16 -13.04
N MET A 41 -5.44 0.11 -13.84
CA MET A 41 -4.15 -0.42 -13.38
C MET A 41 -3.59 0.39 -12.22
N ALA A 42 -3.57 1.71 -12.31
CA ALA A 42 -3.08 2.59 -11.26
C ALA A 42 -3.90 2.43 -9.97
N LEU A 43 -5.24 2.37 -10.09
CA LEU A 43 -6.13 2.15 -8.97
C LEU A 43 -5.89 0.78 -8.31
N SER A 44 -5.73 -0.28 -9.11
CA SER A 44 -5.44 -1.63 -8.62
C SER A 44 -4.12 -1.68 -7.86
N THR A 45 -3.05 -1.11 -8.43
CA THR A 45 -1.72 -1.10 -7.80
C THR A 45 -1.73 -0.26 -6.52
N ALA A 46 -2.34 0.92 -6.55
CA ALA A 46 -2.47 1.78 -5.38
C ALA A 46 -3.30 1.09 -4.27
N GLY A 47 -4.41 0.44 -4.64
CA GLY A 47 -5.24 -0.32 -3.71
C GLY A 47 -4.48 -1.49 -3.07
N ALA A 48 -3.70 -2.23 -3.86
CA ALA A 48 -2.87 -3.34 -3.35
C ALA A 48 -1.80 -2.84 -2.37
N ILE A 49 -1.10 -1.75 -2.70
CA ILE A 49 -0.11 -1.13 -1.80
C ILE A 49 -0.79 -0.67 -0.52
N PHE A 50 -1.92 0.03 -0.63
CA PHE A 50 -2.64 0.56 0.52
C PHE A 50 -3.16 -0.57 1.44
N ALA A 51 -3.75 -1.62 0.88
CA ALA A 51 -4.21 -2.77 1.64
C ALA A 51 -3.05 -3.50 2.34
N SER A 52 -1.91 -3.66 1.65
CA SER A 52 -0.72 -4.28 2.22
C SER A 52 -0.19 -3.49 3.42
N LEU A 53 -0.07 -2.16 3.28
CA LEU A 53 0.35 -1.28 4.38
C LEU A 53 -0.67 -1.28 5.54
N TYR A 54 -1.96 -1.23 5.22
CA TYR A 54 -3.01 -1.28 6.24
C TYR A 54 -2.94 -2.56 7.07
N PHE A 55 -2.78 -3.72 6.43
CA PHE A 55 -2.67 -5.00 7.14
C PHE A 55 -1.38 -5.07 7.95
N LEU A 56 -0.24 -4.63 7.39
CA LEU A 56 1.05 -4.64 8.06
C LEU A 56 1.04 -3.84 9.37
N PHE A 57 0.39 -2.67 9.38
CA PHE A 57 0.43 -1.77 10.54
C PHE A 57 -0.77 -1.89 11.50
N THR A 58 -1.91 -2.42 11.03
CA THR A 58 -3.16 -2.40 11.81
C THR A 58 -3.59 -3.78 12.29
N LYS A 59 -3.13 -4.87 11.65
CA LYS A 59 -3.55 -6.23 12.00
C LYS A 59 -2.47 -6.95 12.78
N ASN A 60 -2.87 -7.50 13.93
CA ASN A 60 -2.00 -8.28 14.80
C ASN A 60 -1.67 -9.67 14.24
N ASP A 61 -2.42 -10.13 13.22
CA ASP A 61 -2.21 -11.44 12.58
C ASP A 61 -0.96 -11.47 11.70
N VAL A 62 -0.37 -10.32 11.36
CA VAL A 62 0.84 -10.23 10.53
C VAL A 62 2.07 -10.39 11.42
N ILE A 63 2.70 -11.57 11.35
CA ILE A 63 3.90 -11.90 12.13
C ILE A 63 5.13 -11.30 11.46
N LEU A 64 5.74 -10.29 12.11
CA LEU A 64 7.00 -9.69 11.68
C LEU A 64 8.21 -10.19 12.46
N ASN A 65 7.99 -10.76 13.64
CA ASN A 65 9.04 -11.31 14.48
C ASN A 65 8.71 -12.76 14.83
N THR A 66 9.65 -13.67 14.57
CA THR A 66 9.50 -15.10 14.87
C THR A 66 9.81 -15.42 16.34
N SER A 67 10.50 -14.54 17.06
CA SER A 67 10.92 -14.77 18.45
C SER A 67 10.01 -14.04 19.44
N ARG A 68 9.46 -14.78 20.41
CA ARG A 68 8.53 -14.29 21.46
C ARG A 68 7.28 -13.58 20.91
N ASN A 69 6.72 -14.09 19.81
CA ASN A 69 5.46 -13.59 19.28
C ASN A 69 4.29 -14.05 20.18
N PRO A 70 3.47 -13.13 20.73
CA PRO A 70 2.25 -13.52 21.42
C PRO A 70 1.29 -14.19 20.43
N GLU A 71 0.34 -14.97 20.93
CA GLU A 71 -0.63 -15.61 20.06
C GLU A 71 -1.50 -14.52 19.37
N PRO A 72 -1.87 -14.67 18.09
CA PRO A 72 -2.49 -13.60 17.31
C PRO A 72 -3.74 -12.97 17.96
N TRP A 73 -4.53 -13.79 18.67
CA TRP A 73 -5.74 -13.35 19.37
C TRP A 73 -5.49 -12.63 20.70
N GLU A 74 -4.28 -12.68 21.27
CA GLU A 74 -4.02 -12.09 22.57
C GLU A 74 -4.00 -10.56 22.57
N GLY A 75 -3.57 -9.96 21.45
CA GLY A 75 -3.50 -8.52 21.22
C GLY A 75 -4.75 -7.93 20.56
N VAL A 76 -5.78 -8.74 20.30
CA VAL A 76 -7.03 -8.30 19.68
C VAL A 76 -7.96 -7.70 20.74
N ASP A 77 -8.44 -6.48 20.51
CA ASP A 77 -9.46 -5.83 21.35
C ASP A 77 -10.86 -6.36 20.97
N PRO A 78 -11.53 -7.13 21.86
CA PRO A 78 -12.83 -7.72 21.55
C PRO A 78 -13.97 -6.70 21.52
N SER A 79 -13.74 -5.47 21.99
CA SER A 79 -14.73 -4.39 22.02
C SER A 79 -14.75 -3.58 20.71
N LYS A 80 -13.77 -3.81 19.83
CA LYS A 80 -13.62 -3.07 18.57
C LYS A 80 -13.89 -3.95 17.36
N PRO A 81 -14.43 -3.35 16.27
CA PRO A 81 -14.59 -4.05 15.02
C PRO A 81 -13.24 -4.43 14.41
N GLN A 82 -13.06 -5.72 14.12
CA GLN A 82 -11.81 -6.24 13.56
C GLN A 82 -11.82 -6.37 12.04
N LYS A 83 -12.94 -6.12 11.38
CA LYS A 83 -13.05 -6.16 9.91
C LYS A 83 -13.18 -4.75 9.33
N LEU A 84 -12.72 -4.56 8.10
CA LEU A 84 -12.88 -3.31 7.36
C LEU A 84 -14.36 -2.92 7.18
N VAL A 85 -15.23 -3.93 7.00
CA VAL A 85 -16.67 -3.76 6.92
C VAL A 85 -17.31 -4.74 7.88
N THR A 86 -18.22 -4.25 8.72
CA THR A 86 -18.98 -5.07 9.66
C THR A 86 -20.47 -4.85 9.39
N ILE A 87 -21.23 -5.95 9.30
CA ILE A 87 -22.69 -5.92 9.15
C ILE A 87 -23.27 -6.72 10.30
N ASN A 88 -24.04 -6.07 11.17
CA ASN A 88 -24.73 -6.68 12.32
C ASN A 88 -23.81 -7.46 13.28
N GLN A 89 -22.50 -7.19 13.31
CA GLN A 89 -21.57 -7.86 14.22
C GLN A 89 -21.56 -7.17 15.59
N LYS A 90 -21.67 -7.97 16.65
CA LYS A 90 -21.53 -7.50 18.04
C LYS A 90 -20.10 -7.77 18.51
N TRP A 91 -19.43 -6.75 19.03
CA TRP A 91 -18.07 -6.82 19.55
C TRP A 91 -18.15 -6.68 21.07
N ARG A 92 -17.99 -7.80 21.77
CA ARG A 92 -18.02 -7.89 23.23
C ARG A 92 -17.01 -8.93 23.69
N PRO A 93 -16.32 -8.69 24.82
CA PRO A 93 -15.48 -9.71 25.45
C PRO A 93 -16.34 -10.92 25.85
N ILE A 94 -15.73 -12.10 25.76
CA ILE A 94 -16.33 -13.36 26.20
C ILE A 94 -15.79 -13.62 27.60
N GLU A 95 -16.68 -13.62 28.60
CA GLU A 95 -16.31 -13.70 30.01
C GLU A 95 -15.55 -14.99 30.34
N GLU A 96 -15.97 -16.12 29.75
CA GLU A 96 -15.31 -17.42 29.90
C GLU A 96 -13.85 -17.38 29.41
N LEU A 97 -13.61 -16.68 28.30
CA LEU A 97 -12.29 -16.54 27.70
C LEU A 97 -11.39 -15.66 28.58
N GLU A 98 -11.93 -14.60 29.18
CA GLU A 98 -11.20 -13.75 30.13
C GLU A 98 -10.83 -14.52 31.41
N GLN A 99 -11.75 -15.33 31.94
CA GLN A 99 -11.49 -16.19 33.09
C GLN A 99 -10.33 -17.16 32.82
N VAL A 100 -10.37 -17.89 31.69
CA VAL A 100 -9.29 -18.81 31.31
C VAL A 100 -7.96 -18.07 31.12
N LYS A 101 -7.98 -16.88 30.51
CA LYS A 101 -6.78 -16.06 30.31
C LYS A 101 -6.18 -15.60 31.64
N SER A 102 -7.02 -15.32 32.64
CA SER A 102 -6.57 -14.94 33.98
C SER A 102 -5.94 -16.10 34.77
N MET A 103 -6.34 -17.34 34.50
CA MET A 103 -5.79 -18.55 35.14
C MET A 103 -4.46 -19.01 34.51
N THR A 104 -4.20 -18.62 33.26
CA THR A 104 -3.05 -19.10 32.48
C THR A 104 -1.83 -18.16 32.56
N LYS A 105 -2.05 -16.88 32.90
CA LYS A 105 -1.00 -15.87 33.12
C LYS A 105 -0.47 -15.90 34.55
#